data_AF-A0A1A9C718-F1
#
_entry.id   AF-A0A1A9C718-F1
#
_cell.length_a   1.000
_cell.length_b   1.000
_cell.length_c   1.000
_cell.angle_alpha   90.00
_cell.angle_beta   90.00
_cell.angle_gamma   90.00
#
_symmetry.space_group_name_H-M   'P 1'
#
loop_
_entity.id
_entity.type
_entity.pdbx_description
1 polymer ?
#
loop_
_entity_poly.entity_id
_entity_poly.type
_entity_poly.pdbx_seq_one_letter_code
_entity_poly.pdbx_strand_id
1 'polypeptide(L)' 'MHALWLAWQELTDPASCGYTGPSVWHRDHLDPAMRELRAATGPFAGCTKGEHQVDHRMPGTVPSAWRREET' A
#
# COMPACT_ATOMS: atom_id res chain seq x y z
N MET A 1 -0.26 -1.43 -4.86
CA MET A 1 -1.66 -1.20 -4.42
C MET A 1 -2.73 -1.55 -5.48
N HIS A 2 -2.37 -2.16 -6.62
CA HIS A 2 -3.35 -2.49 -7.66
C HIS A 2 -4.39 -3.54 -7.20
N ALA A 3 -3.96 -4.59 -6.49
CA ALA A 3 -4.89 -5.60 -5.96
C ALA A 3 -5.94 -5.02 -5.00
N LEU A 4 -5.55 -4.05 -4.15
CA LEU A 4 -6.49 -3.38 -3.23
C LEU A 4 -7.54 -2.56 -4.00
N TRP A 5 -7.13 -1.94 -5.10
CA TRP A 5 -8.01 -1.17 -5.99
C TRP A 5 -8.97 -2.07 -6.79
N LEU A 6 -8.50 -3.24 -7.24
CA LEU A 6 -9.37 -4.24 -7.87
C LEU A 6 -10.44 -4.75 -6.88
N ALA A 7 -10.03 -5.07 -5.65
CA ALA A 7 -10.97 -5.48 -4.59
C ALA A 7 -11.99 -4.37 -4.25
N TRP A 8 -11.57 -3.10 -4.26
CA TRP A 8 -12.49 -1.96 -4.05
C TRP A 8 -13.57 -1.92 -5.11
N GLN A 9 -13.20 -2.03 -6.39
CA GLN A 9 -14.18 -1.99 -7.48
C GLN A 9 -15.23 -3.10 -7.35
N GLU A 10 -14.79 -4.33 -7.07
CA GLU A 10 -15.70 -5.48 -6.94
C GLU A 10 -16.67 -5.33 -5.76
N LEU A 11 -16.21 -4.76 -4.65
CA LEU A 11 -16.98 -4.68 -3.40
C LEU A 11 -17.77 -3.37 -3.26
N THR A 12 -17.67 -2.44 -4.22
CA THR A 12 -18.40 -1.17 -4.18
C THR A 12 -19.27 -0.91 -5.38
N ASP A 13 -19.13 -1.67 -6.47
CA ASP A 13 -20.07 -1.64 -7.59
C ASP A 13 -21.38 -2.35 -7.21
N PRO A 14 -22.53 -1.65 -7.21
CA PRO A 14 -23.83 -2.26 -6.92
C PRO A 14 -24.22 -3.41 -7.84
N ALA A 15 -23.64 -3.49 -9.05
CA ALA A 15 -23.94 -4.56 -10.00
C ALA A 15 -23.19 -5.87 -9.67
N SER A 16 -22.00 -5.80 -9.07
CA SER A 16 -21.16 -6.98 -8.79
C SER A 16 -21.10 -7.36 -7.32
N CYS A 17 -21.30 -6.43 -6.39
CA CYS A 17 -21.05 -6.67 -4.97
C CYS A 17 -22.06 -7.62 -4.29
N GLY A 18 -23.21 -7.91 -4.91
CA GLY A 18 -24.24 -8.79 -4.36
C GLY A 18 -24.69 -8.37 -2.96
N TYR A 19 -24.56 -9.28 -1.97
CA TYR A 19 -24.84 -9.00 -0.56
C TYR A 19 -23.60 -8.54 0.25
N THR A 20 -22.47 -8.37 -0.43
CA THR A 20 -21.26 -7.80 0.19
C THR A 20 -21.24 -6.28 -0.01
N GLY A 21 -20.16 -5.62 0.43
CA GLY A 21 -20.07 -4.18 0.31
C GLY A 21 -18.78 -3.58 0.85
N PRO A 22 -18.73 -2.25 0.98
CA PRO A 22 -17.55 -1.53 1.45
C PRO A 22 -17.01 -2.02 2.80
N SER A 23 -17.88 -2.52 3.68
CA SER A 23 -17.48 -3.08 4.98
C SER A 23 -16.61 -4.33 4.85
N VAL A 24 -16.90 -5.20 3.88
CA VAL A 24 -16.09 -6.39 3.58
C VAL A 24 -14.75 -5.97 3.02
N TRP A 25 -14.74 -4.99 2.09
CA TRP A 25 -13.49 -4.45 1.56
C TRP A 25 -12.59 -3.91 2.66
N HIS A 26 -13.18 -3.13 3.58
CA HIS A 26 -12.44 -2.55 4.69
C HIS A 26 -11.82 -3.64 5.59
N ARG A 27 -12.64 -4.60 6.04
CA ARG A 27 -12.22 -5.65 6.99
C ARG A 27 -11.20 -6.61 6.40
N ASP A 28 -11.43 -7.07 5.17
CA ASP A 28 -10.70 -8.21 4.61
C ASP A 28 -9.55 -7.79 3.68
N HIS A 29 -9.52 -6.54 3.21
CA HIS A 29 -8.50 -6.07 2.27
C HIS A 29 -7.76 -4.82 2.77
N LEU A 30 -8.47 -3.76 3.12
CA LEU A 30 -7.81 -2.50 3.52
C LEU A 30 -7.09 -2.64 4.87
N ASP A 31 -7.78 -3.13 5.90
CA ASP A 31 -7.23 -3.24 7.25
C ASP A 31 -5.95 -4.09 7.30
N PRO A 32 -5.91 -5.34 6.79
CA PRO A 32 -4.69 -6.13 6.78
C PRO A 32 -3.58 -5.49 5.94
N ALA A 33 -3.90 -4.91 4.78
CA ALA A 33 -2.88 -4.22 3.96
C ALA A 33 -2.27 -3.03 4.71
N MET A 34 -3.10 -2.21 5.34
CA MET A 34 -2.63 -1.05 6.09
C MET A 34 -1.88 -1.45 7.36
N ARG A 35 -2.22 -2.58 8.00
CA ARG A 35 -1.49 -3.10 9.16
C ARG A 35 -0.07 -3.49 8.78
N GLU A 36 0.13 -4.19 7.67
CA GLU A 36 1.45 -4.57 7.18
C GLU A 36 2.27 -3.35 6.73
N LEU A 37 1.66 -2.45 5.95
CA LEU A 37 2.34 -1.26 5.45
C LEU A 37 2.76 -0.31 6.58
N ARG A 38 1.97 -0.21 7.65
CA ARG A 38 2.23 0.67 8.81
C ARG A 38 2.88 -0.05 9.99
N ALA A 39 3.29 -1.31 9.84
CA ALA A 39 4.03 -2.00 10.88
C ALA A 39 5.35 -1.29 11.18
N ALA A 40 5.81 -1.32 12.45
CA ALA A 40 7.06 -0.68 12.87
C ALA A 40 8.30 -1.24 12.14
N THR A 41 8.22 -2.49 11.66
CA THR A 41 9.24 -3.15 10.84
C THR A 41 8.77 -3.34 9.38
N GLY A 42 7.71 -2.62 9.00
CA GLY A 42 7.13 -2.70 7.66
C GLY A 42 7.95 -1.96 6.61
N PRO A 43 7.56 -2.07 5.33
CA PRO A 43 8.29 -1.48 4.21
C PRO A 43 8.40 0.05 4.28
N PHE A 44 7.50 0.72 5.00
CA PHE A 44 7.50 2.17 5.19
C PHE A 44 8.04 2.63 6.55
N ALA A 45 8.67 1.73 7.31
CA ALA A 45 9.26 2.08 8.61
C ALA A 45 10.27 3.25 8.50
N GLY A 46 11.05 3.31 7.42
CA GLY A 46 11.99 4.41 7.17
C GLY A 46 11.35 5.73 6.71
N CYS A 47 10.07 5.69 6.30
CA CYS A 47 9.33 6.85 5.81
C CYS A 47 8.65 7.64 6.93
N THR A 48 8.56 7.08 8.14
CA THR A 48 7.91 7.72 9.28
C THR A 48 8.97 8.27 10.23
N LYS A 49 8.83 9.54 10.66
CA LYS A 49 9.68 10.09 11.72
C LYS A 49 9.21 9.54 13.06
N GLY A 50 10.10 8.87 13.79
CA GLY A 50 9.84 8.45 15.16
C GLY A 50 10.28 9.53 16.16
N GLU A 51 9.92 9.38 17.43
CA GLU A 51 10.32 10.30 18.51
C GLU A 51 11.84 10.50 18.61
N HIS A 52 12.62 9.50 18.16
CA HIS A 52 14.09 9.52 18.15
C HIS A 52 14.71 9.54 16.74
N GLN A 53 13.92 9.71 15.67
CA GLN A 53 14.43 9.72 14.29
C GLN A 53 13.87 10.95 13.54
N VAL A 54 14.64 12.03 13.59
CA VAL A 54 14.30 13.33 12.99
C VAL A 54 14.51 13.33 11.47
N ASP A 55 15.42 12.50 10.98
CA ASP A 55 15.76 12.37 9.56
C ASP A 55 15.15 11.12 8.94
N HIS A 56 14.62 11.28 7.71
CA HIS A 56 14.21 10.14 6.90
C HIS A 56 15.45 9.39 6.41
N ARG A 57 15.48 8.07 6.62
CA ARG A 57 16.50 7.25 5.98
C ARG A 57 16.20 7.17 4.49
N MET A 58 17.02 7.84 3.68
CA MET A 58 16.91 7.75 2.24
C MET A 58 17.19 6.30 1.81
N PRO A 59 16.28 5.64 1.07
CA PRO A 59 16.56 4.31 0.55
C PRO A 59 17.78 4.37 -0.38
N GLY A 60 18.55 3.28 -0.41
CA GLY A 60 19.64 3.15 -1.39
C GLY A 60 19.08 3.20 -2.81
N THR A 61 19.89 3.65 -3.76
CA THR A 61 19.51 3.69 -5.17
C THR A 61 19.16 2.29 -5.65
N VAL A 62 17.88 2.03 -5.86
CA VAL A 62 17.44 0.81 -6.55
C VAL A 62 17.68 1.01 -8.04
N PRO A 63 18.20 0.00 -8.77
CA PRO A 63 18.18 0.06 -10.22
C PRO A 63 16.71 0.17 -10.64
N SER A 64 16.30 1.34 -11.15
CA SER A 64 15.03 1.40 -11.85
C SER A 64 15.15 0.48 -13.05
N ALA A 65 14.16 -0.38 -13.27
CA ALA A 65 14.10 -1.26 -14.45
C ALA A 65 14.10 -0.48 -15.79
N TRP A 66 14.03 0.85 -15.72
CA TRP A 66 13.99 1.77 -16.83
C TRP A 66 15.21 2.70 -16.76
N ARG A 67 16.37 2.19 -17.19
CA ARG A 67 17.49 3.04 -17.63
C ARG A 67 17.38 3.16 -19.14
N ARG A 68 16.94 4.31 -19.64
CA ARG A 68 17.15 4.63 -21.06
C ARG A 68 18.63 4.97 -21.20
N GLU A 69 19.36 4.16 -21.97
CA GLU A 69 20.70 4.53 -22.42
C GLU A 69 20.53 5.69 -23.40
N GLU A 70 21.10 6.84 -23.05
CA GLU A 70 21.13 8.03 -23.89
C GLU A 70 22.44 7.96 -24.68
N THR A 71 22.32 7.74 -26.00
CA THR A 71 23.40 7.77 -26.99
C THR A 71 23.83 9.19 -27.32
#